data_AF-A0A351Y7I8-F1
#
_entry.id   AF-A0A351Y7I8-F1
#
_cell.length_a   1.000
_cell.length_b   1.000
_cell.length_c   1.000
_cell.angle_alpha   90.00
_cell.angle_beta   90.00
_cell.angle_gamma   90.00
#
_symmetry.space_group_name_H-M   'P 1'
#
loop_
_entity.id
_entity.type
_entity.pdbx_description
1 polymer ?
#
loop_
_entity_poly.entity_id
_entity_poly.type
_entity_poly.pdbx_seq_one_letter_code
_entity_poly.pdbx_strand_id
1 'polypeptide(L)'
;MEFFNINDEYEIDRNDFDQKYSDKVKVVSVAQVSNVTGKIYDVKKIKSKLRDDTFFMIDGSQSVANFPVDVQDIGCDCLVFTGHKMMAYTGIGAIYLKKDWIKKLVPMIRGGGTIDDVSVE
;
A
#
# COMPACT_ATOMS: atom_id res chain seq x y z
N MET A 1 -10.01 12.51 6.33
CA MET A 1 -9.72 11.08 6.12
C MET A 1 -11.04 10.35 6.30
N GLU A 2 -11.42 9.53 5.33
CA GLU A 2 -12.65 8.74 5.36
C GLU A 2 -12.30 7.25 5.38
N PHE A 3 -13.17 6.45 5.98
CA PHE A 3 -13.01 5.00 6.05
C PHE A 3 -14.20 4.36 5.36
N PHE A 4 -13.94 3.37 4.52
CA PHE A 4 -14.99 2.50 4.01
C PHE A 4 -15.27 1.39 5.03
N ASN A 5 -16.52 0.94 5.08
CA ASN A 5 -17.01 -0.02 6.05
C ASN A 5 -16.58 -1.44 5.69
N ILE A 6 -16.67 -2.29 6.71
CA ILE A 6 -16.53 -3.73 6.62
C ILE A 6 -17.89 -4.33 6.97
N ASN A 7 -18.33 -5.34 6.24
CA ASN A 7 -19.61 -6.02 6.50
C ASN A 7 -19.46 -7.11 7.59
N ASP A 8 -20.55 -7.78 7.94
CA ASP A 8 -20.57 -8.80 8.99
C ASP A 8 -19.73 -10.05 8.65
N GLU A 9 -19.41 -10.30 7.38
CA GLU A 9 -18.48 -11.35 6.94
C GLU A 9 -17.01 -10.90 6.90
N TYR A 10 -16.72 -9.74 7.49
CA TYR A 10 -15.44 -9.07 7.47
C TYR A 10 -14.93 -8.73 6.07
N GLU A 11 -15.81 -8.61 5.08
CA GLU A 11 -15.47 -8.17 3.72
C GLU A 11 -15.54 -6.65 3.60
N ILE A 12 -14.81 -6.11 2.62
CA ILE A 12 -14.91 -4.69 2.27
C ILE A 12 -16.30 -4.42 1.70
N ASP A 13 -17.03 -3.49 2.32
CA ASP A 13 -18.29 -3.00 1.78
C ASP A 13 -18.01 -2.18 0.52
N ARG A 14 -18.25 -2.83 -0.63
CA ARG A 14 -18.00 -2.27 -1.96
C ARG A 14 -18.94 -1.12 -2.29
N ASN A 15 -20.17 -1.15 -1.78
CA ASN A 15 -21.14 -0.10 -2.04
C ASN A 15 -20.75 1.17 -1.29
N ASP A 16 -20.35 1.02 -0.03
CA ASP A 16 -19.85 2.12 0.78
C ASP A 16 -18.54 2.71 0.21
N PHE A 17 -17.61 1.84 -0.25
CA PHE A 17 -16.42 2.28 -0.98
C PHE A 17 -16.76 3.08 -2.24
N ASP A 18 -17.65 2.57 -3.10
CA ASP A 18 -18.03 3.23 -4.36
C ASP A 18 -18.74 4.57 -4.11
N GLN A 19 -19.48 4.73 -3.01
CA GLN A 19 -20.10 6.01 -2.63
C GLN A 19 -19.09 7.05 -2.13
N LYS A 20 -18.06 6.61 -1.40
CA LYS A 20 -17.04 7.50 -0.82
C LYS A 20 -15.90 7.82 -1.80
N TYR A 21 -15.66 6.96 -2.77
CA TYR A 21 -14.63 7.17 -3.78
C TYR A 21 -15.05 8.21 -4.82
N SER A 22 -14.61 9.46 -4.61
CA SER A 22 -14.84 10.59 -5.52
C SER A 22 -13.56 11.02 -6.26
N ASP A 23 -13.69 11.95 -7.20
CA ASP A 23 -12.62 12.64 -7.93
C ASP A 23 -11.62 13.40 -7.01
N LYS A 24 -12.07 13.76 -5.81
CA LYS A 24 -11.26 14.41 -4.78
C LYS A 24 -10.29 13.44 -4.07
N VAL A 25 -10.55 12.12 -4.13
CA VAL A 25 -9.70 11.12 -3.46
C VAL A 25 -8.36 11.02 -4.18
N LYS A 26 -7.26 11.33 -3.48
CA LYS A 26 -5.90 11.26 -4.04
C LYS A 26 -5.11 10.04 -3.58
N VAL A 27 -5.50 9.43 -2.47
CA VAL A 27 -4.84 8.26 -1.89
C VAL A 27 -5.89 7.26 -1.44
N VAL A 28 -5.67 5.98 -1.75
CA VAL A 28 -6.41 4.86 -1.17
C VAL A 28 -5.41 3.92 -0.52
N SER A 29 -5.64 3.60 0.75
CA SER A 29 -4.79 2.68 1.53
C SER A 29 -5.64 1.53 2.07
N VAL A 30 -5.15 0.31 1.96
CA VAL A 30 -5.85 -0.90 2.43
C VAL A 30 -4.85 -1.96 2.88
N ALA A 31 -5.16 -2.67 3.96
CA ALA A 31 -4.42 -3.88 4.29
C ALA A 31 -4.77 -4.98 3.28
N GLN A 32 -3.81 -5.77 2.81
CA GLN A 32 -4.14 -6.95 1.98
C GLN A 32 -4.70 -8.10 2.82
N VAL A 33 -4.26 -8.19 4.08
CA VAL A 33 -4.73 -9.19 5.04
C VAL A 33 -4.94 -8.53 6.40
N SER A 34 -6.13 -8.74 6.97
CA SER A 34 -6.43 -8.31 8.34
C SER A 34 -5.59 -9.10 9.34
N ASN A 35 -4.85 -8.41 10.21
CA ASN A 35 -4.09 -9.05 11.28
C ASN A 35 -4.97 -9.52 12.45
N VAL A 36 -6.27 -9.18 12.45
CA VAL A 36 -7.22 -9.56 13.50
C VAL A 36 -8.06 -10.75 13.03
N THR A 37 -8.68 -10.63 11.86
CA THR A 37 -9.63 -11.62 11.35
C THR A 37 -8.98 -12.64 10.41
N GLY A 38 -7.74 -12.39 9.95
CA GLY A 38 -7.08 -13.21 8.93
C GLY A 38 -7.69 -13.06 7.54
N LYS A 39 -8.68 -12.19 7.36
CA LYS A 39 -9.37 -12.00 6.08
C LYS A 39 -8.40 -11.48 5.02
N ILE A 40 -8.37 -12.14 3.87
CA ILE A 40 -7.63 -11.71 2.69
C ILE A 40 -8.55 -10.87 1.82
N TYR A 41 -8.20 -9.60 1.61
CA TYR A 41 -8.99 -8.70 0.81
C TYR A 41 -8.60 -8.75 -0.66
N ASP A 42 -9.60 -8.71 -1.54
CA ASP A 42 -9.39 -8.63 -2.99
C ASP A 42 -8.99 -7.20 -3.40
N VAL A 43 -7.72 -6.88 -3.17
CA VAL A 43 -7.12 -5.57 -3.46
C VAL A 43 -7.12 -5.24 -4.96
N LYS A 44 -7.17 -6.25 -5.84
CA LYS A 44 -7.28 -6.06 -7.30
C LYS A 44 -8.64 -5.47 -7.66
N LYS A 45 -9.72 -5.94 -7.03
CA LYS A 45 -11.04 -5.32 -7.20
C LYS A 45 -11.03 -3.86 -6.77
N ILE A 46 -10.29 -3.48 -5.72
CA ILE A 46 -10.13 -2.06 -5.36
C ILE A 46 -9.39 -1.33 -6.49
N LYS A 47 -8.21 -1.82 -6.89
CA LYS A 47 -7.42 -1.18 -7.96
C LYS A 47 -8.22 -0.96 -9.24
N SER A 48 -9.07 -1.91 -9.63
CA SER A 48 -9.91 -1.81 -10.85
C SER A 48 -10.87 -0.61 -10.86
N LYS A 49 -11.18 -0.03 -9.69
CA LYS A 49 -12.04 1.15 -9.55
C LYS A 49 -11.25 2.45 -9.45
N LEU A 50 -9.95 2.36 -9.18
CA LEU A 50 -9.12 3.53 -8.96
C LEU A 50 -8.70 4.15 -10.29
N ARG A 51 -8.85 5.47 -10.39
CA ARG A 51 -8.23 6.28 -11.44
C ARG A 51 -6.71 6.15 -11.39
N ASP A 52 -6.07 6.38 -12.53
CA ASP A 52 -4.62 6.31 -12.64
C ASP A 52 -3.87 7.38 -11.83
N ASP A 53 -4.55 8.48 -11.47
CA ASP A 53 -3.99 9.55 -10.64
C ASP A 53 -4.13 9.29 -9.13
N THR A 54 -4.85 8.23 -8.73
CA THR A 54 -5.04 7.87 -7.32
C THR A 54 -3.89 6.99 -6.86
N PHE A 55 -3.14 7.46 -5.86
CA PHE A 55 -2.07 6.68 -5.25
C PHE A 55 -2.63 5.50 -4.47
N PHE A 56 -2.36 4.28 -4.92
CA PHE A 56 -2.82 3.06 -4.28
C PHE A 56 -1.73 2.40 -3.43
N MET A 57 -1.92 2.42 -2.12
CA MET A 57 -1.00 1.86 -1.14
C MET A 57 -1.59 0.62 -0.46
N ILE A 58 -0.76 -0.42 -0.31
CA ILE A 58 -1.14 -1.66 0.36
C ILE A 58 -0.28 -1.89 1.60
N ASP A 59 -0.91 -2.14 2.75
CA ASP A 59 -0.24 -2.78 3.88
C ASP A 59 -0.17 -4.29 3.65
N GLY A 60 1.03 -4.75 3.31
CA GLY A 60 1.36 -6.14 3.04
C GLY A 60 1.99 -6.88 4.22
N SER A 61 1.97 -6.29 5.43
CA SER A 61 2.67 -6.86 6.60
C SER A 61 2.26 -8.29 6.91
N GLN A 62 0.99 -8.66 6.71
CA GLN A 62 0.50 -10.02 6.88
C GLN A 62 0.46 -10.82 5.57
N SER A 63 0.39 -10.19 4.40
CA SER A 63 0.37 -10.93 3.12
C SER A 63 1.76 -11.43 2.73
N VAL A 64 2.75 -10.53 2.67
CA VAL A 64 4.12 -10.84 2.24
C VAL A 64 4.77 -11.92 3.12
N ALA A 65 4.38 -11.97 4.39
CA ALA A 65 4.85 -12.98 5.33
C ALA A 65 4.24 -14.39 5.13
N ASN A 66 3.07 -14.49 4.50
CA ASN A 66 2.30 -15.73 4.45
C ASN A 66 2.10 -16.29 3.03
N PHE A 67 2.15 -15.46 1.98
CA PHE A 67 2.01 -15.93 0.60
C PHE A 67 2.72 -15.00 -0.41
N PRO A 68 3.05 -15.50 -1.62
CA PRO A 68 3.64 -14.67 -2.67
C PRO A 68 2.74 -13.49 -3.05
N VAL A 69 3.32 -12.30 -3.11
CA VAL A 69 2.62 -11.06 -3.51
C VAL A 69 3.24 -10.53 -4.80
N ASP A 70 2.44 -10.48 -5.87
CA ASP A 70 2.84 -9.88 -7.14
C ASP A 70 2.30 -8.45 -7.24
N VAL A 71 3.18 -7.47 -7.04
CA VAL A 71 2.85 -6.05 -7.09
C VAL A 71 2.53 -5.55 -8.50
N GLN A 72 3.00 -6.22 -9.55
CA GLN A 72 2.72 -5.85 -10.93
C GLN A 72 1.31 -6.31 -11.31
N ASP A 73 0.96 -7.53 -10.95
CA ASP A 73 -0.37 -8.12 -11.14
C ASP A 73 -1.45 -7.43 -10.28
N ILE A 74 -1.10 -6.98 -9.07
CA ILE A 74 -2.00 -6.14 -8.26
C ILE A 74 -2.14 -4.74 -8.84
N GLY A 75 -1.07 -4.19 -9.42
CA GLY A 75 -1.04 -2.84 -9.96
C GLY A 75 -1.07 -1.74 -8.89
N CYS A 76 -0.53 -2.00 -7.69
CA CYS A 76 -0.40 -0.98 -6.65
C CYS A 76 0.78 -0.03 -6.93
N ASP A 77 0.68 1.18 -6.39
CA ASP A 77 1.74 2.19 -6.47
C ASP A 77 2.74 2.02 -5.33
N CYS A 78 2.28 1.54 -4.18
CA CYS A 78 3.10 1.31 -3.00
C CYS A 78 2.65 0.03 -2.27
N LEU A 79 3.62 -0.73 -1.77
CA LEU A 79 3.38 -1.81 -0.84
C LEU A 79 4.40 -1.78 0.28
N VAL A 80 3.94 -1.86 1.53
CA VAL A 80 4.80 -1.84 2.71
C VAL A 80 4.69 -3.15 3.48
N PHE A 81 5.80 -3.61 4.06
CA PHE A 81 5.80 -4.77 4.94
C PHE A 81 6.97 -4.70 5.94
N THR A 82 6.90 -5.54 6.96
CA THR A 82 7.91 -5.61 8.03
C THR A 82 8.59 -6.98 8.06
N GLY A 83 9.90 -6.98 8.30
CA GLY A 83 10.69 -8.21 8.30
C GLY A 83 10.43 -9.12 9.50
N HIS A 84 10.05 -8.59 10.67
CA HIS A 84 9.85 -9.43 11.86
C HIS A 84 8.65 -10.38 11.77
N LYS A 85 7.69 -10.09 10.87
CA LYS A 85 6.62 -11.04 10.52
C LYS A 85 7.09 -12.12 9.55
N MET A 86 8.23 -11.93 8.91
CA MET A 86 8.90 -12.85 7.98
C MET A 86 10.11 -13.55 8.63
N MET A 87 10.14 -13.66 9.96
CA MET A 87 11.24 -14.26 10.74
C MET A 87 12.58 -13.50 10.66
N ALA A 88 12.60 -12.24 10.20
CA ALA A 88 13.78 -11.39 10.28
C ALA A 88 13.91 -10.70 11.66
N TYR A 89 15.04 -10.03 11.90
CA TYR A 89 15.23 -9.22 13.10
C TYR A 89 14.23 -8.07 13.19
N THR A 90 13.96 -7.60 14.41
CA THR A 90 13.14 -6.41 14.66
C THR A 90 13.82 -5.15 14.11
N GLY A 91 13.01 -4.14 13.77
CA GLY A 91 13.52 -2.87 13.27
C GLY A 91 13.78 -2.79 11.76
N ILE A 92 13.54 -3.87 11.00
CA ILE A 92 13.64 -3.86 9.53
C ILE A 92 12.26 -4.00 8.85
N GLY A 93 12.13 -3.34 7.70
CA GLY A 93 10.99 -3.44 6.80
C GLY A 93 11.39 -2.91 5.43
N ALA A 94 10.48 -3.00 4.47
CA ALA A 94 10.70 -2.48 3.14
C ALA A 94 9.45 -1.83 2.57
N ILE A 95 9.69 -0.92 1.64
CA ILE A 95 8.67 -0.22 0.86
C ILE A 95 8.97 -0.53 -0.60
N TYR A 96 8.06 -1.23 -1.25
CA TYR A 96 7.98 -1.22 -2.71
C TYR A 96 7.30 0.08 -3.12
N LEU A 97 7.90 0.80 -4.07
CA LEU A 97 7.33 2.00 -4.67
C LEU A 97 7.50 1.92 -6.18
N LYS A 98 6.40 2.08 -6.92
CA LYS A 98 6.43 2.11 -8.37
C LYS A 98 7.28 3.28 -8.85
N LYS A 99 8.13 3.02 -9.86
CA LYS A 99 9.20 3.94 -10.32
C LYS A 99 8.70 5.35 -10.65
N ASP A 100 7.51 5.46 -11.25
CA ASP A 100 6.91 6.74 -11.63
C ASP A 100 6.57 7.64 -10.44
N TRP A 101 6.44 7.06 -9.25
CA TRP A 101 6.18 7.79 -8.00
C TRP A 101 7.46 8.23 -7.30
N ILE A 102 8.59 7.55 -7.50
CA ILE A 102 9.87 7.89 -6.86
C ILE A 102 10.23 9.36 -7.09
N LYS A 103 10.08 9.85 -8.33
CA LYS A 103 10.39 11.25 -8.70
C LYS A 103 9.38 12.27 -8.17
N LYS A 104 8.19 11.82 -7.75
CA LYS A 104 7.10 12.69 -7.27
C LYS A 104 7.11 12.83 -5.75
N LEU A 105 7.80 11.93 -5.04
CA LEU A 105 7.88 11.94 -3.59
C LEU A 105 9.11 12.70 -3.12
N VAL A 106 8.95 13.38 -1.97
CA VAL A 106 10.05 14.04 -1.28
C VAL A 106 10.64 13.06 -0.27
N PRO A 107 11.98 12.87 -0.22
CA PRO A 107 12.60 12.04 0.81
C PRO A 107 12.23 12.55 2.21
N MET A 108 11.65 11.66 3.01
CA MET A 108 11.27 11.96 4.40
C MET A 108 12.51 12.10 5.29
N ILE A 109 13.51 11.23 5.09
CA ILE A 109 14.80 11.27 5.77
C ILE A 109 15.84 11.76 4.76
N ARG A 110 16.69 12.70 5.18
CA ARG A 110 17.77 13.26 4.35
C ARG A 110 19.08 13.18 5.14
N GLY A 111 20.14 12.70 4.52
CA GLY A 111 21.46 12.58 5.13
C GLY A 111 22.39 11.71 4.29
N GLY A 112 23.56 11.35 4.85
CA GLY A 112 24.47 10.41 4.21
C GLY A 112 23.77 9.08 3.91
N GLY A 113 23.93 8.56 2.69
CA GLY A 113 23.30 7.32 2.22
C GLY A 113 21.88 7.45 1.67
N THR A 114 21.28 8.65 1.68
CA THR A 114 19.97 8.94 1.05
C THR A 114 20.07 9.84 -0.19
N ILE A 115 21.28 10.27 -0.54
CA ILE A 115 21.57 11.19 -1.64
C ILE A 115 22.33 10.40 -2.70
N ASP A 116 21.75 10.30 -3.90
CA ASP A 116 22.32 9.55 -5.04
C ASP A 116 23.38 10.38 -5.79
N ASP A 117 23.25 11.72 -5.78
CA ASP A 117 24.19 12.64 -6.42
C ASP A 117 24.34 13.94 -5.60
N VAL A 118 25.57 14.44 -5.49
CA VAL A 118 25.91 15.69 -4.80
C VAL A 118 26.64 16.58 -5.80
N SER A 119 25.92 17.55 -6.37
CA SER A 119 26.54 18.61 -7.18
C SER A 119 26.79 19.85 -6.31
N VAL A 120 28.04 20.31 -6.30
CA VAL A 120 28.39 21.68 -5.97
C VAL A 120 28.33 22.46 -7.28
N GLU A 121 27.50 23.51 -7.34
CA GLU A 121 27.75 24.59 -8.30
C GLU A 121 29.10 25.24 -8.01
#